data_AF-A0A4Q3XEP5-F1
#
_entry.id   AF-A0A4Q3XEP5-F1
#
_cell.length_a   1.000
_cell.length_b   1.000
_cell.length_c   1.000
_cell.angle_alpha   90.00
_cell.angle_beta   90.00
_cell.angle_gamma   90.00
#
_symmetry.space_group_name_H-M   'P 1'
#
loop_
_entity.id
_entity.type
_entity.pdbx_description
1 polymer ?
#
loop_
_entity_poly.entity_id
_entity_poly.type
_entity_poly.pdbx_seq_one_letter_code
_entity_poly.pdbx_strand_id
1 'polypeptide(L)'
;MGQGTTRIHRKLIDSLYIEAMLLADEARGYFDEIGREERDALEALNRVAFSCESLKVTTRLMHIIAWLLTQRAVDAGELAPGDALS
;
A
#
# COMPACT_ATOMS: atom_id res chain seq x y z
N MET A 1 20.16 -25.16 5.91
CA MET A 1 19.92 -24.25 4.76
C MET A 1 18.78 -23.23 4.97
N GLY A 2 17.98 -23.27 6.05
CA GLY A 2 16.81 -22.38 6.24
C GLY A 2 17.06 -20.94 6.76
N GLN A 3 18.26 -20.60 7.25
CA GLN A 3 18.52 -19.25 7.77
C GLN A 3 18.71 -18.19 6.66
N GLY A 4 19.12 -18.60 5.46
CA GLY A 4 19.31 -17.70 4.32
C GLY A 4 17.99 -17.18 3.76
N THR A 5 16.98 -18.04 3.68
CA THR A 5 15.66 -17.70 3.12
C THR A 5 14.89 -16.73 4.00
N THR A 6 14.92 -16.91 5.33
CA THR A 6 14.27 -15.99 6.29
C THR A 6 14.91 -14.60 6.25
N ARG A 7 16.23 -14.52 6.11
CA ARG A 7 16.94 -13.23 6.00
C ARG A 7 16.60 -12.49 4.71
N ILE A 8 16.45 -13.22 3.60
CA ILE A 8 16.02 -12.65 2.31
C ILE A 8 14.56 -12.18 2.41
N HIS A 9 13.69 -12.98 3.01
CA HIS A 9 12.27 -12.65 3.22
C HIS A 9 12.11 -11.33 3.99
N ARG A 10 12.80 -11.17 5.12
CA ARG A 10 12.75 -9.92 5.92
C ARG A 10 13.16 -8.69 5.12
N LYS A 11 14.30 -8.77 4.41
CA LYS A 11 14.77 -7.66 3.57
C LYS A 11 13.77 -7.29 2.48
N LEU A 12 13.09 -8.29 1.90
CA LEU A 12 12.07 -8.05 0.89
C LEU A 12 10.85 -7.34 1.49
N ILE A 13 10.36 -7.79 2.64
CA ILE A 13 9.25 -7.14 3.35
C ILE A 13 9.58 -5.69 3.71
N ASP A 14 10.79 -5.43 4.20
CA ASP A 14 11.22 -4.07 4.53
C ASP A 14 11.29 -3.17 3.28
N SER A 15 11.83 -3.67 2.17
CA SER A 15 11.87 -2.92 0.89
C SER A 15 10.47 -2.62 0.37
N LEU A 16 9.60 -3.64 0.33
CA LEU A 16 8.22 -3.50 -0.14
C LEU A 16 7.41 -2.56 0.73
N TYR A 17 7.65 -2.53 2.05
CA TYR A 17 7.01 -1.57 2.95
C TYR A 17 7.39 -0.14 2.61
N ILE A 18 8.67 0.14 2.36
CA ILE A 18 9.13 1.47 1.97
C ILE A 18 8.53 1.86 0.60
N GLU A 19 8.58 0.95 -0.37
CA GLU A 19 8.02 1.18 -1.71
C GLU A 19 6.50 1.44 -1.65
N ALA A 20 5.76 0.67 -0.85
CA ALA A 20 4.32 0.85 -0.69
C ALA A 20 3.98 2.20 -0.02
N MET A 21 4.79 2.63 0.96
CA MET A 21 4.63 3.94 1.61
C MET A 21 4.92 5.10 0.65
N LEU A 22 5.97 4.97 -0.17
CA LEU A 22 6.29 5.96 -1.21
C LEU A 22 5.16 6.04 -2.25
N LEU A 23 4.70 4.89 -2.75
CA LEU A 23 3.60 4.84 -3.72
C LEU A 23 2.29 5.41 -3.15
N ALA A 24 2.02 5.22 -1.86
CA ALA A 24 0.89 5.82 -1.19
C ALA A 24 1.02 7.35 -1.08
N ASP A 25 2.20 7.87 -0.79
CA ASP A 25 2.43 9.32 -0.76
C ASP A 25 2.35 9.95 -2.17
N GLU A 26 2.93 9.30 -3.18
CA GLU A 26 2.81 9.72 -4.58
C GLU A 26 1.35 9.74 -5.06
N ALA A 27 0.60 8.66 -4.77
CA ALA A 27 -0.83 8.60 -5.10
C ALA A 27 -1.61 9.71 -4.39
N ARG A 28 -1.32 9.96 -3.10
CA ARG A 28 -1.92 11.05 -2.34
C ARG A 28 -1.60 12.41 -2.97
N GLY A 29 -0.33 12.68 -3.28
CA GLY A 29 0.10 13.91 -3.93
C GLY A 29 -0.59 14.14 -5.27
N TYR A 30 -0.70 13.08 -6.09
CA TYR A 30 -1.45 13.14 -7.35
C TYR A 30 -2.93 13.46 -7.10
N PHE A 31 -3.63 12.78 -6.19
CA PHE A 31 -5.06 13.06 -5.95
C PHE A 31 -5.34 14.41 -5.29
N ASP A 32 -4.39 14.95 -4.51
CA ASP A 32 -4.56 16.21 -3.79
C ASP A 32 -4.33 17.44 -4.67
N GLU A 33 -3.37 17.46 -5.58
CA GLU A 33 -3.09 18.68 -6.38
C GLU A 33 -3.45 18.48 -7.85
N ILE A 34 -2.74 17.59 -8.53
CA ILE A 34 -2.82 17.41 -10.00
C ILE A 34 -4.18 16.81 -10.41
N GLY A 35 -4.61 15.78 -9.70
CA GLY A 35 -5.84 15.05 -9.93
C GLY A 35 -7.09 15.87 -9.67
N ARG A 36 -7.03 16.96 -8.89
CA ARG A 36 -8.17 17.87 -8.73
C ARG A 36 -8.42 18.67 -10.01
N GLU A 37 -7.38 19.28 -10.58
CA GLU A 37 -7.48 20.06 -11.81
C GLU A 37 -7.86 19.17 -13.01
N GLU A 38 -7.19 18.03 -13.17
CA GLU A 38 -7.49 17.08 -14.23
C GLU A 38 -8.91 16.52 -14.11
N ARG A 39 -9.36 16.20 -12.89
CA ARG A 39 -10.74 15.74 -12.65
C ARG A 39 -11.74 16.84 -12.98
N ASP A 40 -11.50 18.09 -12.62
CA ASP A 40 -12.47 19.16 -12.87
C ASP A 40 -12.58 19.55 -14.35
N ALA A 41 -11.58 19.21 -15.17
CA ALA A 41 -11.66 19.28 -16.63
C ALA A 41 -12.48 18.14 -17.27
N LEU A 42 -12.83 17.08 -16.53
CA LEU A 42 -13.60 15.94 -17.05
C LEU A 42 -15.11 16.17 -17.03
N GLU A 43 -15.82 15.53 -17.96
CA GLU A 43 -17.28 15.40 -17.91
C GLU A 43 -17.75 14.67 -16.66
N ALA A 44 -18.97 14.97 -16.19
CA ALA A 44 -19.49 14.51 -14.89
C ALA A 44 -19.38 12.99 -14.66
N LEU A 45 -19.66 12.16 -15.68
CA LEU A 45 -19.54 10.71 -15.57
C LEU A 45 -18.08 10.26 -15.39
N ASN A 46 -17.15 10.89 -16.12
CA ASN A 46 -15.72 10.61 -16.03
C ASN A 46 -15.15 11.06 -14.67
N ARG A 47 -15.70 12.11 -14.05
CA ARG A 47 -15.36 12.53 -12.67
C ARG A 47 -15.72 11.48 -11.63
N VAL A 48 -16.89 10.85 -11.77
CA VAL A 48 -17.31 9.75 -10.89
C VAL A 48 -16.39 8.55 -11.09
N ALA A 49 -16.11 8.16 -12.34
CA ALA A 49 -15.19 7.06 -12.64
C ALA A 49 -13.80 7.31 -12.05
N PHE A 50 -13.23 8.50 -12.25
CA PHE A 50 -11.94 8.91 -11.66
C PHE A 50 -11.95 8.77 -10.14
N SER A 51 -13.02 9.22 -9.48
CA SER A 51 -13.16 9.13 -8.03
C SER A 51 -13.23 7.67 -7.54
N CYS A 52 -13.96 6.81 -8.27
CA CYS A 52 -14.02 5.39 -7.98
C CYS A 52 -12.67 4.69 -8.16
N GLU A 53 -11.93 4.98 -9.23
CA GLU A 53 -10.60 4.40 -9.44
C GLU A 53 -9.59 4.91 -8.41
N SER A 54 -9.65 6.19 -8.05
CA SER A 54 -8.82 6.77 -6.97
C SER A 54 -9.05 6.02 -5.65
N LEU A 55 -10.32 5.80 -5.29
CA LEU A 55 -10.67 5.05 -4.08
C LEU A 55 -10.21 3.59 -4.14
N LYS A 56 -10.29 2.94 -5.31
CA LYS A 56 -9.79 1.57 -5.49
C LYS A 56 -8.28 1.51 -5.28
N VAL A 57 -7.53 2.47 -5.80
CA VAL A 57 -6.08 2.58 -5.61
C VAL A 57 -5.74 2.77 -4.14
N THR A 58 -6.35 3.75 -3.46
CA THR A 58 -6.05 4.02 -2.04
C THR A 58 -6.41 2.82 -1.15
N THR A 59 -7.54 2.16 -1.41
CA THR A 59 -7.96 0.98 -0.66
C THR A 59 -6.99 -0.19 -0.85
N ARG A 60 -6.51 -0.42 -2.08
CA ARG A 60 -5.50 -1.46 -2.34
C ARG A 60 -4.18 -1.17 -1.64
N LEU A 61 -3.70 0.08 -1.70
CA LEU A 61 -2.47 0.49 -1.02
C LEU A 61 -2.59 0.34 0.50
N MET A 62 -3.74 0.72 1.07
CA MET A 62 -4.00 0.55 2.50
C MET A 62 -3.95 -0.92 2.92
N HIS A 63 -4.58 -1.83 2.15
CA HIS A 63 -4.51 -3.26 2.43
C HIS A 63 -3.09 -3.82 2.30
N ILE A 64 -2.32 -3.39 1.29
CA ILE A 64 -0.93 -3.81 1.11
C ILE A 64 -0.07 -3.36 2.29
N ILE A 65 -0.19 -2.09 2.70
CA ILE A 65 0.56 -1.53 3.83
C ILE A 65 0.19 -2.24 5.13
N ALA A 66 -1.11 -2.48 5.37
CA ALA A 66 -1.57 -3.21 6.54
C ALA A 66 -0.96 -4.61 6.60
N TRP A 67 -0.98 -5.34 5.48
CA TRP A 67 -0.37 -6.67 5.41
C TRP A 67 1.13 -6.63 5.69
N LEU A 68 1.87 -5.67 5.10
CA LEU A 68 3.31 -5.51 5.31
C LEU A 68 3.65 -5.16 6.77
N LEU A 69 2.85 -4.31 7.42
CA LEU A 69 2.99 -4.00 8.84
C LEU A 69 2.79 -5.25 9.71
N THR A 70 1.76 -6.06 9.41
CA THR A 70 1.53 -7.32 10.11
C THR A 70 2.71 -8.28 9.98
N GLN A 71 3.29 -8.41 8.77
CA GLN A 71 4.49 -9.24 8.59
C GLN A 71 5.69 -8.73 9.40
N ARG A 72 5.89 -7.40 9.45
CA ARG A 72 6.97 -6.78 10.25
C ARG A 72 6.76 -6.99 11.76
N ALA A 73 5.52 -6.92 12.24
CA ALA A 73 5.20 -7.18 13.63
C ALA A 73 5.45 -8.66 14.01
N VAL A 74 5.14 -9.62 13.13
CA VAL A 74 5.52 -11.03 13.33
C VAL A 74 7.05 -11.18 13.39
N ASP A 75 7.76 -10.53 12.46
CA ASP A 75 9.22 -10.58 12.41
C ASP A 75 9.92 -9.94 13.62
N ALA A 76 9.28 -8.94 14.23
CA ALA A 76 9.71 -8.30 15.48
C ALA A 76 9.36 -9.15 16.72
N GLY A 77 8.54 -10.19 16.58
CA GLY A 77 8.02 -11.00 17.69
C GLY A 77 6.88 -10.33 18.47
N GLU A 78 6.28 -9.28 17.91
CA GLU A 78 5.14 -8.57 18.49
C GLU A 78 3.81 -9.29 18.23
N LEU A 79 3.73 -10.10 17.16
CA LEU A 79 2.60 -10.94 16.82
C LEU A 79 3.03 -12.40 16.63
N ALA A 80 2.16 -13.36 16.99
CA ALA A 80 2.41 -14.75 16.66
C ALA A 80 2.17 -14.97 15.15
N PRO A 81 2.92 -15.87 14.48
CA PRO A 81 2.73 -16.13 13.05
C PRO A 81 1.31 -16.58 12.67
N GLY A 82 0.57 -17.20 13.59
CA GLY A 82 -0.82 -17.60 13.40
C GLY A 82 -1.80 -16.43 13.34
N ASP A 83 -1.46 -15.29 13.96
CA ASP A 83 -2.31 -14.10 14.01
C ASP A 83 -2.23 -13.29 12.70
N ALA A 84 -1.22 -13.53 11.88
CA ALA A 84 -1.00 -12.85 10.60
C ALA A 84 -1.78 -13.44 9.41
N LEU A 85 -2.46 -14.58 9.61
CA LEU A 85 -3.22 -15.29 8.58
C LEU A 85 -4.75 -15.11 8.70
N SER A 86 -5.19 -14.32 9.69
CA SER A 86 -6.61 -14.02 9.93
C SER A 86 -7.16 -12.91 9.03
#